data_AF-A0A0C2MRE6-F1
#
_entry.id   AF-A0A0C2MRE6-F1
#
_cell.length_a   1.000
_cell.length_b   1.000
_cell.length_c   1.000
_cell.angle_alpha   90.00
_cell.angle_beta   90.00
_cell.angle_gamma   90.00
#
_symmetry.space_group_name_H-M   'P 1'
#
loop_
_entity.id
_entity.type
_entity.pdbx_description
1 polymer ?
#
loop_
_entity_poly.entity_id
_entity_poly.type
_entity_poly.pdbx_seq_one_letter_code
_entity_poly.pdbx_strand_id
1 'polypeptide(L)'
;MGWESLAGVSRAIRKLLAEVSLSEEENMNTLNSTQVCPLSHPEAGNAYFVAAKLADSYTDEFEEAFKRYNQAAKCFSKIKSNHIIVCYIYAVNVYLKNGEINRAIQFCVLYGYKCNIDLGDTSKSDVFYNKADELRYSHQLSHTCVMTKWEPSPSTMTFAHAMKERSKVSENND
;
A
#
# COMPACT_ATOMS: atom_id res chain seq x y z
N MET A 1 -20.92 17.80 8.70
CA MET A 1 -20.64 18.39 7.38
C MET A 1 -19.13 18.49 7.23
N GLY A 2 -18.56 17.88 6.18
CA GLY A 2 -17.12 17.97 5.92
C GLY A 2 -16.55 16.75 5.20
N TRP A 3 -17.10 16.37 4.04
CA TRP A 3 -16.60 15.24 3.23
C TRP A 3 -15.83 15.71 2.00
N GLU A 4 -15.72 17.02 1.78
CA GLU A 4 -15.24 17.60 0.51
C GLU A 4 -13.70 17.72 0.43
N SER A 5 -12.98 17.56 1.53
CA SER A 5 -11.51 17.70 1.54
C SER A 5 -10.72 16.45 1.08
N LEU A 6 -11.39 15.33 0.82
CA LEU A 6 -10.76 14.07 0.36
C LEU A 6 -10.69 13.93 -1.17
N ALA A 7 -11.11 14.95 -1.92
CA ALA A 7 -11.24 14.88 -3.38
C ALA A 7 -9.90 14.81 -4.13
N GLY A 8 -8.80 15.27 -3.52
CA GLY A 8 -7.47 15.37 -4.15
C GLY A 8 -6.77 14.02 -4.35
N VAL A 9 -6.51 13.28 -3.28
CA VAL A 9 -5.82 11.97 -3.34
C VAL A 9 -6.76 10.88 -3.83
N SER A 10 -8.07 11.00 -3.56
CA SER A 10 -9.08 10.16 -4.18
C SER A 10 -9.04 10.26 -5.72
N ARG A 11 -8.61 11.39 -6.29
CA ARG A 11 -8.40 11.53 -7.74
C ARG A 11 -7.16 10.78 -8.21
N ALA A 12 -6.05 10.83 -7.46
CA ALA A 12 -4.82 10.10 -7.79
C ALA A 12 -5.03 8.57 -7.74
N ILE A 13 -5.71 8.07 -6.70
CA ILE A 13 -6.07 6.65 -6.60
C ILE A 13 -7.05 6.26 -7.71
N ARG A 14 -8.06 7.09 -8.00
CA ARG A 14 -8.97 6.85 -9.14
C ARG A 14 -8.25 6.85 -10.48
N LYS A 15 -7.26 7.72 -10.67
CA LYS A 15 -6.44 7.77 -11.88
C LYS A 15 -5.58 6.51 -12.01
N LEU A 16 -4.91 6.08 -10.95
CA LEU A 16 -4.15 4.82 -10.93
C LEU A 16 -5.04 3.60 -11.19
N LEU A 17 -6.23 3.55 -10.57
CA LEU A 17 -7.19 2.48 -10.81
C LEU A 17 -7.72 2.51 -12.25
N ALA A 18 -7.97 3.68 -12.84
CA ALA A 18 -8.40 3.80 -14.23
C ALA A 18 -7.30 3.39 -15.23
N GLU A 19 -6.05 3.80 -14.98
CA GLU A 19 -4.90 3.40 -15.80
C GLU A 19 -4.66 1.88 -15.76
N VAL A 20 -4.94 1.23 -14.62
CA VAL A 20 -4.86 -0.23 -14.50
C VAL A 20 -6.07 -0.92 -15.11
N SER A 21 -7.31 -0.50 -14.84
CA SER A 21 -8.50 -1.21 -15.34
C SER A 21 -8.61 -1.20 -16.87
N LEU A 22 -8.06 -0.20 -17.55
CA LEU A 22 -7.95 -0.22 -19.02
C LEU A 22 -7.06 -1.37 -19.54
N SER A 23 -6.18 -1.93 -18.71
CA SER A 23 -5.38 -3.13 -19.04
C SER A 23 -6.05 -4.45 -18.66
N GLU A 24 -7.13 -4.42 -17.86
CA GLU A 24 -7.80 -5.62 -17.33
C GLU A 24 -8.87 -6.20 -18.26
N GLU A 25 -9.56 -5.36 -19.06
CA GLU A 25 -10.67 -5.82 -19.94
C GLU A 25 -10.21 -6.67 -21.13
N GLU A 26 -8.94 -6.55 -21.56
CA GLU A 26 -8.42 -7.33 -22.68
C GLU A 26 -8.06 -8.79 -22.31
N ASN A 27 -8.00 -9.15 -21.01
CA ASN A 27 -7.37 -10.40 -20.57
C ASN A 27 -8.31 -11.40 -19.84
N MET A 28 -9.60 -11.09 -19.72
CA MET A 28 -10.58 -11.91 -18.98
C MET A 28 -11.30 -12.98 -19.82
N ASN A 29 -11.10 -13.03 -21.15
CA ASN A 29 -11.85 -13.92 -22.06
C ASN A 29 -11.21 -15.30 -22.33
N THR A 30 -10.14 -15.67 -21.63
CA THR A 30 -9.44 -16.95 -21.84
C THR A 30 -9.24 -17.72 -20.55
N LEU A 31 -10.33 -18.29 -20.02
CA LEU A 31 -10.27 -19.26 -18.92
C LEU A 31 -11.28 -20.39 -19.18
N ASN A 32 -11.01 -21.17 -20.23
CA ASN A 32 -11.59 -22.49 -20.47
C ASN A 32 -10.52 -23.35 -21.16
N SER A 33 -9.75 -24.14 -20.41
CA SER A 33 -9.26 -25.47 -20.82
C SER A 33 -8.30 -26.04 -19.77
N THR A 34 -8.58 -27.27 -19.39
CA THR A 34 -7.93 -28.05 -18.34
C THR A 34 -6.57 -28.57 -18.82
N GLN A 35 -5.49 -27.91 -18.45
CA GLN A 35 -4.16 -28.54 -18.40
C GLN A 35 -3.37 -27.94 -17.24
N VAL A 36 -3.06 -28.77 -16.24
CA VAL A 36 -2.28 -28.37 -15.05
C VAL A 36 -0.81 -28.28 -15.46
N CYS A 37 -0.46 -27.21 -16.17
CA CYS A 37 0.91 -26.71 -16.17
C CYS A 37 1.14 -25.94 -14.86
N PRO A 38 2.38 -25.90 -14.32
CA PRO A 38 2.69 -24.95 -13.27
C PRO A 38 2.37 -23.56 -13.82
N LEU A 39 1.27 -22.97 -13.33
CA LEU A 39 0.78 -21.66 -13.74
C LEU A 39 1.95 -20.70 -13.76
N SER A 40 2.15 -20.02 -14.89
CA SER A 40 3.14 -18.97 -14.96
C SER A 40 2.84 -17.94 -13.87
N HIS A 41 3.87 -17.27 -13.34
CA HIS A 41 3.70 -16.28 -12.28
C HIS A 41 2.60 -15.23 -12.55
N PRO A 42 2.40 -14.71 -13.79
CA PRO A 42 1.27 -13.84 -14.11
C PRO A 42 -0.11 -14.51 -13.98
N GLU A 43 -0.28 -15.72 -14.52
CA GLU A 43 -1.57 -16.44 -14.50
C GLU A 43 -1.97 -16.82 -13.07
N ALA A 44 -1.00 -17.27 -12.26
CA ALA A 44 -1.21 -17.53 -10.84
C ALA A 44 -1.61 -16.24 -10.09
N GLY A 45 -0.97 -15.10 -10.42
CA GLY A 45 -1.31 -13.79 -9.86
C GLY A 45 -2.76 -13.40 -10.16
N ASN A 46 -3.17 -13.54 -11.42
CA ASN A 46 -4.55 -13.28 -11.85
C ASN A 46 -5.55 -14.20 -11.18
N ALA A 47 -5.26 -15.51 -11.11
CA ALA A 47 -6.12 -16.48 -10.44
C ALA A 47 -6.36 -16.12 -8.96
N TYR A 48 -5.30 -15.77 -8.22
CA TYR A 48 -5.45 -15.30 -6.84
C TYR A 48 -6.24 -13.99 -6.74
N PHE A 49 -6.03 -13.06 -7.66
CA PHE A 49 -6.73 -11.77 -7.66
C PHE A 49 -8.23 -11.93 -7.92
N VAL A 50 -8.62 -12.73 -8.91
CA VAL A 50 -10.02 -13.07 -9.19
C VAL A 50 -10.64 -13.78 -7.98
N ALA A 51 -9.93 -14.74 -7.40
CA ALA A 51 -10.40 -15.46 -6.24
C ALA A 51 -10.53 -14.57 -4.98
N ALA A 52 -9.71 -13.52 -4.86
CA ALA A 52 -9.81 -12.50 -3.83
C ALA A 52 -11.04 -11.61 -4.02
N LYS A 53 -11.31 -11.17 -5.26
CA LYS A 53 -12.54 -10.42 -5.61
C LYS A 53 -13.79 -11.23 -5.28
N LEU A 54 -13.79 -12.53 -5.60
CA LEU A 54 -14.90 -13.43 -5.27
C LEU A 54 -15.11 -13.52 -3.75
N ALA A 55 -14.03 -13.73 -2.98
CA ALA A 55 -14.11 -13.78 -1.52
C ALA A 55 -14.63 -12.44 -0.93
N ASP A 56 -14.13 -11.29 -1.42
CA ASP A 56 -14.58 -9.95 -0.99
C ASP A 56 -16.08 -9.70 -1.28
N SER A 57 -16.64 -10.34 -2.31
CA SER A 57 -18.06 -10.18 -2.67
C SER A 57 -19.03 -11.14 -1.98
N TYR A 58 -18.60 -12.35 -1.62
CA TYR A 58 -19.50 -13.44 -1.22
C TYR A 58 -19.24 -14.00 0.18
N THR A 59 -18.16 -13.61 0.84
CA THR A 59 -17.81 -14.17 2.15
C THR A 59 -17.74 -13.06 3.20
N ASP A 60 -18.27 -13.34 4.40
CA ASP A 60 -18.05 -12.50 5.58
C ASP A 60 -16.61 -12.62 6.11
N GLU A 61 -15.83 -13.56 5.55
CA GLU A 61 -14.43 -13.85 5.86
C GLU A 61 -13.48 -12.93 5.08
N PHE A 62 -13.57 -11.62 5.34
CA PHE A 62 -12.75 -10.63 4.65
C PHE A 62 -11.22 -10.85 4.81
N GLU A 63 -10.79 -11.55 5.86
CA GLU A 63 -9.38 -11.95 6.03
C GLU A 63 -8.89 -12.89 4.91
N GLU A 64 -9.75 -13.75 4.36
CA GLU A 64 -9.40 -14.64 3.26
C GLU A 64 -9.26 -13.85 1.95
N ALA A 65 -10.14 -12.88 1.70
CA ALA A 65 -9.99 -11.95 0.57
C ALA A 65 -8.67 -11.19 0.65
N PHE A 66 -8.35 -10.64 1.83
CA PHE A 66 -7.08 -9.97 2.08
C PHE A 66 -5.86 -10.88 1.82
N LYS A 67 -5.89 -12.12 2.32
CA LYS A 67 -4.83 -13.10 2.12
C LYS A 67 -4.61 -13.40 0.64
N ARG A 68 -5.68 -13.57 -0.13
CA ARG A 68 -5.62 -13.83 -1.58
C ARG A 68 -5.08 -12.64 -2.36
N TYR A 69 -5.48 -11.41 -2.02
CA TYR A 69 -4.86 -10.22 -2.63
C TYR A 69 -3.35 -10.17 -2.37
N ASN A 70 -2.88 -10.51 -1.17
CA ASN A 70 -1.44 -10.58 -0.87
C ASN A 70 -0.73 -11.70 -1.64
N GLN A 71 -1.38 -12.85 -1.84
CA GLN A 71 -0.84 -13.93 -2.67
C GLN A 71 -0.71 -13.50 -4.13
N ALA A 72 -1.72 -12.81 -4.68
CA ALA A 72 -1.67 -12.22 -6.00
C ALA A 72 -0.50 -11.22 -6.13
N ALA A 73 -0.38 -10.29 -5.18
CA ALA A 73 0.73 -9.33 -5.15
C ALA A 73 2.11 -10.03 -5.13
N LYS A 74 2.25 -11.11 -4.36
CA LYS A 74 3.49 -11.90 -4.30
C LYS A 74 3.81 -12.61 -5.63
N CYS A 75 2.80 -13.04 -6.38
CA CYS A 75 3.00 -13.56 -7.72
C CYS A 75 3.45 -12.47 -8.69
N PHE A 76 2.80 -11.31 -8.65
CA PHE A 76 3.14 -10.16 -9.49
C PHE A 76 4.49 -9.51 -9.16
N SER A 77 4.96 -9.58 -7.90
CA SER A 77 6.27 -9.06 -7.51
C SER A 77 7.43 -9.81 -8.15
N LYS A 78 7.29 -11.13 -8.34
CA LYS A 78 8.29 -11.96 -9.02
C LYS A 78 8.53 -11.54 -10.48
N ILE A 79 7.53 -10.94 -11.11
CA ILE A 79 7.60 -10.44 -12.49
C ILE A 79 7.66 -8.90 -12.54
N LYS A 80 7.81 -8.22 -11.38
CA LYS A 80 7.84 -6.76 -11.23
C LYS A 80 6.67 -6.04 -11.93
N SER A 81 5.48 -6.62 -11.86
CA SER A 81 4.30 -6.05 -12.53
C SER A 81 3.64 -4.94 -11.71
N ASN A 82 3.12 -3.91 -12.38
CA ASN A 82 2.37 -2.83 -11.72
C ASN A 82 1.09 -3.31 -11.01
N HIS A 83 0.60 -4.51 -11.33
CA HIS A 83 -0.55 -5.15 -10.66
C HIS A 83 -0.35 -5.34 -9.14
N ILE A 84 0.89 -5.31 -8.65
CA ILE A 84 1.19 -5.33 -7.20
C ILE A 84 0.45 -4.21 -6.47
N ILE A 85 0.45 -3.00 -7.05
CA ILE A 85 -0.17 -1.82 -6.45
C ILE A 85 -1.68 -1.99 -6.32
N VAL A 86 -2.27 -2.56 -7.35
CA VAL A 86 -3.71 -2.82 -7.43
C VAL A 86 -4.08 -3.82 -6.34
N CYS A 87 -3.33 -4.91 -6.23
CA CYS A 87 -3.54 -5.91 -5.18
C CYS A 87 -3.45 -5.28 -3.78
N TYR A 88 -2.47 -4.40 -3.54
CA TYR A 88 -2.33 -3.69 -2.26
C TYR A 88 -3.48 -2.72 -1.98
N ILE A 89 -3.93 -1.96 -2.98
CA ILE A 89 -5.09 -1.06 -2.84
C ILE A 89 -6.34 -1.86 -2.47
N TYR A 90 -6.60 -2.96 -3.18
CA TYR A 90 -7.74 -3.82 -2.89
C TYR A 90 -7.63 -4.47 -1.50
N ALA A 91 -6.46 -4.95 -1.11
CA ALA A 91 -6.21 -5.49 0.22
C ALA A 91 -6.49 -4.47 1.34
N VAL A 92 -6.10 -3.21 1.17
CA VAL A 92 -6.44 -2.12 2.12
C VAL A 92 -7.95 -1.86 2.13
N ASN A 93 -8.58 -1.82 0.96
CA ASN A 93 -10.02 -1.56 0.84
C ASN A 93 -10.87 -2.61 1.55
N VAL A 94 -10.42 -3.88 1.58
CA VAL A 94 -11.08 -4.95 2.35
C VAL A 94 -11.21 -4.55 3.83
N TYR A 95 -10.13 -4.07 4.47
CA TYR A 95 -10.22 -3.61 5.87
C TYR A 95 -11.05 -2.34 6.04
N LEU A 96 -10.99 -1.41 5.08
CA LEU A 96 -11.80 -0.19 5.12
C LEU A 96 -13.31 -0.48 5.08
N LYS A 97 -13.74 -1.38 4.19
CA LYS A 97 -15.15 -1.79 4.08
C LYS A 97 -15.68 -2.42 5.36
N ASN A 98 -14.82 -3.12 6.09
CA ASN A 98 -15.17 -3.81 7.33
C ASN A 98 -14.98 -2.94 8.59
N GLY A 99 -14.68 -1.65 8.45
CA GLY A 99 -14.53 -0.72 9.58
C GLY A 99 -13.21 -0.88 10.37
N GLU A 100 -12.28 -1.69 9.89
CA GLU A 100 -10.98 -1.97 10.51
C GLU A 100 -9.93 -0.90 10.17
N ILE A 101 -10.22 0.35 10.57
CA ILE A 101 -9.46 1.54 10.14
C ILE A 101 -7.98 1.47 10.55
N ASN A 102 -7.69 1.04 11.77
CA ASN A 102 -6.30 0.94 12.27
C ASN A 102 -5.47 -0.07 11.47
N ARG A 103 -6.05 -1.24 11.14
CA ARG A 103 -5.41 -2.24 10.28
C ARG A 103 -5.21 -1.69 8.87
N ALA A 104 -6.20 -1.01 8.30
CA ALA A 104 -6.07 -0.37 6.99
C ALA A 104 -4.91 0.65 6.94
N ILE A 105 -4.78 1.51 7.95
CA ILE A 105 -3.67 2.46 8.09
C ILE A 105 -2.33 1.72 8.19
N GLN A 106 -2.25 0.69 9.03
CA GLN A 106 -1.05 -0.13 9.18
C GLN A 106 -0.61 -0.73 7.84
N PHE A 107 -1.55 -1.28 7.07
CA PHE A 107 -1.27 -1.86 5.77
C PHE A 107 -0.92 -0.82 4.71
N CYS A 108 -1.51 0.37 4.72
CA CYS A 108 -1.04 1.48 3.89
C CYS A 108 0.45 1.75 4.13
N VAL A 109 0.88 1.94 5.38
CA VAL A 109 2.28 2.20 5.70
C VAL A 109 3.18 1.04 5.27
N LEU A 110 2.76 -0.20 5.55
CA LEU A 110 3.52 -1.40 5.17
C LEU A 110 3.68 -1.52 3.65
N TYR A 111 2.62 -1.29 2.89
CA TYR A 111 2.65 -1.38 1.43
C TYR A 111 3.39 -0.21 0.79
N GLY A 112 3.31 0.99 1.35
CA GLY A 112 4.16 2.12 0.94
C GLY A 112 5.64 1.75 1.06
N TYR A 113 6.04 1.18 2.20
CA TYR A 113 7.41 0.71 2.41
C TYR A 113 7.81 -0.37 1.41
N LYS A 114 6.96 -1.39 1.20
CA LYS A 114 7.22 -2.43 0.20
C LYS A 114 7.34 -1.89 -1.22
N CYS A 115 6.50 -0.93 -1.62
CA CYS A 115 6.62 -0.32 -2.95
C CYS A 115 7.95 0.41 -3.13
N ASN A 116 8.41 1.11 -2.09
CA ASN A 116 9.70 1.78 -2.13
C ASN A 116 10.87 0.78 -2.26
N ILE A 117 10.84 -0.32 -1.51
CA ILE A 117 11.91 -1.33 -1.53
C ILE A 117 11.85 -2.24 -2.76
N ASP A 118 10.68 -2.81 -3.06
CA ASP A 118 10.51 -3.85 -4.09
C ASP A 118 10.46 -3.27 -5.51
N LEU A 119 9.93 -2.05 -5.67
CA LEU A 119 9.73 -1.42 -6.98
C LEU A 119 10.66 -0.24 -7.22
N GLY A 120 11.30 0.31 -6.19
CA GLY A 120 12.08 1.55 -6.30
C GLY A 120 11.24 2.76 -6.70
N ASP A 121 9.91 2.67 -6.57
CA ASP A 121 8.97 3.67 -7.06
C ASP A 121 8.45 4.50 -5.87
N THR A 122 9.17 5.58 -5.58
CA THR A 122 8.84 6.50 -4.48
C THR A 122 7.47 7.15 -4.67
N SER A 123 7.07 7.41 -5.92
CA SER A 123 5.76 8.00 -6.24
C SER A 123 4.62 7.08 -5.81
N LYS A 124 4.75 5.76 -6.06
CA LYS A 124 3.78 4.77 -5.58
C LYS A 124 3.79 4.61 -4.07
N SER A 125 4.96 4.68 -3.42
CA SER A 125 5.01 4.64 -1.95
C SER A 125 4.27 5.82 -1.30
N ASP A 126 4.42 7.01 -1.87
CA ASP A 126 3.78 8.23 -1.37
C ASP A 126 2.26 8.14 -1.43
N VAL A 127 1.70 7.47 -2.44
CA VAL A 127 0.24 7.24 -2.53
C VAL A 127 -0.27 6.51 -1.29
N PHE A 128 0.44 5.49 -0.82
CA PHE A 128 0.03 4.75 0.37
C PHE A 128 0.28 5.54 1.66
N TYR A 129 1.40 6.25 1.79
CA TYR A 129 1.66 7.08 2.97
C TYR A 129 0.64 8.20 3.11
N ASN A 130 0.36 8.92 2.03
CA ASN A 130 -0.68 9.94 1.99
C ASN A 130 -2.04 9.34 2.36
N LYS A 131 -2.37 8.15 1.83
CA LYS A 131 -3.62 7.47 2.18
C LYS A 131 -3.70 7.11 3.66
N ALA A 132 -2.59 6.69 4.28
CA ALA A 132 -2.54 6.42 5.72
C ALA A 132 -2.82 7.68 6.55
N ASP A 133 -2.22 8.81 6.16
CA ASP A 133 -2.41 10.08 6.85
C ASP A 133 -3.82 10.66 6.66
N GLU A 134 -4.40 10.52 5.47
CA GLU A 134 -5.80 10.85 5.22
C GLU A 134 -6.76 10.04 6.11
N LEU A 135 -6.52 8.74 6.24
CA LEU A 135 -7.33 7.87 7.09
C LEU A 135 -7.20 8.26 8.57
N ARG A 136 -5.99 8.60 9.03
CA ARG A 136 -5.81 9.11 10.40
C ARG A 136 -6.57 10.41 10.62
N TYR A 137 -6.42 11.36 9.70
CA TYR A 137 -7.07 12.66 9.79
C TYR A 137 -8.60 12.54 9.81
N SER A 138 -9.17 11.80 8.86
CA SER A 138 -10.61 11.61 8.73
C SER A 138 -11.26 10.88 9.91
N HIS A 139 -10.52 10.01 10.59
CA HIS A 139 -10.99 9.29 11.77
C HIS A 139 -10.47 9.86 13.10
N GLN A 140 -9.86 11.06 13.08
CA GLN A 140 -9.33 11.76 14.26
C GLN A 140 -8.37 10.90 15.10
N LEU A 141 -7.61 10.02 14.45
CA LEU A 141 -6.65 9.14 15.11
C LEU A 141 -5.37 9.90 15.36
N SER A 142 -4.95 10.02 16.63
CA SER A 142 -3.66 10.61 16.97
C SER A 142 -2.53 9.77 16.37
N HIS A 143 -1.65 10.40 15.61
CA HIS A 143 -0.45 9.73 15.14
C HIS A 143 0.50 9.50 16.33
N THR A 144 0.66 8.24 16.73
CA THR A 144 1.74 7.83 17.63
C THR A 144 2.74 7.05 16.81
N CYS A 145 3.80 7.71 16.33
CA CYS A 145 4.90 7.00 15.69
C CYS A 145 5.58 6.14 16.76
N VAL A 146 5.63 4.82 16.61
CA VAL A 146 6.37 3.96 17.54
C VAL A 146 7.84 4.38 17.68
N MET A 147 8.41 5.02 16.67
CA MET A 147 9.77 5.59 16.69
C MET A 147 9.92 6.85 17.57
N THR A 148 8.86 7.39 18.18
CA THR A 148 8.93 8.64 18.98
C THR A 148 9.21 8.43 20.47
N LYS A 149 9.63 7.23 20.90
CA LYS A 149 10.40 7.14 22.16
C LYS A 149 11.82 7.66 21.91
N TRP A 150 11.92 8.96 21.68
CA TRP A 150 13.16 9.69 21.81
C TRP A 150 13.45 9.79 23.31
N GLU A 151 14.37 8.96 23.79
CA GLU A 151 14.98 9.16 25.11
C GLU A 151 16.14 10.13 24.93
N PRO A 152 15.98 11.42 25.27
CA PRO A 152 17.09 12.35 25.20
C PRO A 152 18.15 11.92 26.20
N SER A 153 19.35 11.56 25.72
CA SER A 153 20.48 11.43 26.63
C SER A 153 20.86 12.83 27.15
N PRO A 154 21.33 12.98 28.40
CA PRO A 154 21.66 14.29 28.99
C PRO A 154 22.64 15.14 28.17
N SER A 155 23.43 14.52 27.29
CA SER A 155 24.39 15.19 26.40
C SER A 155 23.77 15.80 25.13
N THR A 156 22.56 15.40 24.75
CA THR A 156 21.89 15.84 23.50
C THR A 156 21.04 17.10 23.63
N MET A 157 20.82 17.61 24.85
CA MET A 157 19.94 18.77 25.08
C MET A 157 20.64 20.15 25.02
N THR A 158 21.93 20.22 24.67
CA THR A 158 22.59 21.53 24.56
C THR A 158 22.48 22.09 23.15
N PHE A 159 22.07 23.37 23.04
CA PHE A 159 22.00 24.11 21.78
C PHE A 159 23.30 24.05 20.98
N ALA A 160 24.44 24.00 21.68
CA ALA A 160 25.77 23.83 21.10
C ALA A 160 25.96 22.49 20.37
N HIS A 161 25.41 21.40 20.90
CA HIS A 161 25.49 20.08 20.25
C HIS A 161 24.66 20.05 18.96
N ALA A 162 23.46 20.66 18.97
CA ALA A 162 22.62 20.76 17.78
C ALA A 162 23.28 21.58 16.65
N MET A 163 23.95 22.68 16.99
CA MET A 163 24.73 23.48 16.04
C MET A 163 25.92 22.71 15.46
N LYS A 164 26.61 21.91 16.29
CA LYS A 164 27.76 21.09 15.88
C LYS A 164 27.40 19.93 14.97
N GLU A 165 26.24 19.31 15.15
CA GLU A 165 25.76 18.28 14.20
C GLU A 165 25.35 18.91 12.87
N ARG A 166 24.74 20.10 12.87
CA ARG A 166 24.37 20.82 11.65
C ARG A 166 25.57 21.19 10.77
N SER A 167 26.72 21.52 11.37
CA SER A 167 27.95 21.86 10.62
C SER A 167 28.64 20.65 9.98
N LYS A 168 28.38 19.42 10.46
CA LYS A 168 28.94 18.20 9.86
C LYS A 168 28.27 17.81 8.53
N VAL A 169 27.04 18.29 8.29
CA VAL A 169 26.29 18.00 7.05
C VAL A 169 26.81 18.81 5.86
N SER A 170 27.42 19.98 6.11
CA SER A 170 28.00 20.82 5.05
C SER A 170 29.39 20.37 4.57
N GLU A 171 30.06 19.45 5.28
CA GLU A 171 31.44 19.02 4.95
C GLU A 171 31.51 17.71 4.15
N ASN A 172 30.37 17.07 3.84
CA ASN A 172 30.32 15.77 3.15
C ASN A 172 29.75 15.85 1.71
N ASN A 173 29.71 17.03 1.10
CA ASN A 173 29.18 17.25 -0.26
C ASN A 173 30.25 17.68 -1.29
N ASP A 174 31.53 17.37 -1.04
CA ASP A 174 32.61 17.50 -2.02
C ASP A 174 33.02 16.14 -2.60
#